data_AF-A0A836UA39-F1
#
_entry.id   AF-A0A836UA39-F1
#
_cell.length_a   1.000
_cell.length_b   1.000
_cell.length_c   1.000
_cell.angle_alpha   90.00
_cell.angle_beta   90.00
_cell.angle_gamma   90.00
#
_symmetry.space_group_name_H-M   'P 1'
#
loop_
_entity.id
_entity.type
_entity.pdbx_description
1 polymer ?
#
loop_
_entity_poly.entity_id
_entity_poly.type
_entity_poly.pdbx_seq_one_letter_code
_entity_poly.pdbx_strand_id
1 'polypeptide(L)'
;MNLPLTPREIEYIIAWRPQPFWPDEQRVLGKLHRALLAADTPKLSPLQVRIILNWVEEETGGHYGGGQVRNPEERAILGKLNAALAEAQG
;
A
#
# COMPACT_ATOMS: atom_id res chain seq x y z
N MET A 1 -2.72 0.53 -13.08
CA MET A 1 -3.66 -0.50 -12.58
C MET A 1 -4.59 0.14 -11.56
N ASN A 2 -5.84 -0.31 -11.49
CA ASN A 2 -6.76 0.07 -10.41
C ASN A 2 -6.58 -0.95 -9.29
N LEU A 3 -6.36 -0.48 -8.07
CA LEU A 3 -6.32 -1.36 -6.91
C LEU A 3 -7.66 -1.36 -6.20
N PRO A 4 -8.28 -2.53 -5.95
CA PRO A 4 -9.56 -2.63 -5.24
C PRO A 4 -9.37 -2.45 -3.72
N LEU A 5 -8.75 -1.33 -3.33
CA LEU A 5 -8.56 -0.93 -1.94
C LEU A 5 -9.80 -0.17 -1.45
N THR A 6 -10.25 -0.54 -0.27
CA THR A 6 -11.32 0.15 0.45
C THR A 6 -10.78 1.43 1.10
N PRO A 7 -11.64 2.42 1.42
CA PRO A 7 -11.22 3.63 2.13
C PRO A 7 -10.39 3.35 3.38
N ARG A 8 -10.82 2.39 4.20
CA ARG A 8 -10.12 1.99 5.42
C ARG A 8 -8.72 1.41 5.15
N GLU A 9 -8.59 0.58 4.12
CA GLU A 9 -7.29 0.05 3.71
C GLU A 9 -6.36 1.18 3.20
N ILE A 10 -6.92 2.17 2.50
CA ILE A 10 -6.16 3.35 2.04
C ILE A 10 -5.66 4.16 3.25
N GLU A 11 -6.51 4.39 4.25
CA GLU A 11 -6.11 5.07 5.49
C GLU A 11 -4.99 4.31 6.21
N TYR A 12 -5.10 2.98 6.29
CA TYR A 12 -4.10 2.13 6.92
C TYR A 12 -2.75 2.20 6.19
N ILE A 13 -2.77 2.20 4.85
CA ILE A 13 -1.54 2.37 4.03
C ILE A 13 -0.92 3.76 4.24
N ILE A 14 -1.74 4.81 4.29
CA ILE A 14 -1.24 6.18 4.54
C ILE A 14 -0.57 6.26 5.93
N ALA A 15 -1.12 5.57 6.92
CA ALA A 15 -0.61 5.55 8.29
C ALA A 15 0.78 4.88 8.42
N TRP A 16 1.14 3.93 7.54
CA TRP A 16 2.48 3.33 7.51
C TRP A 16 3.58 4.33 7.13
N ARG A 17 3.24 5.41 6.41
CA ARG A 17 4.22 6.40 5.98
C ARG A 17 3.78 7.83 6.33
N PRO A 18 3.81 8.19 7.63
CA PRO A 18 3.39 9.53 8.07
C PRO A 18 4.34 10.63 7.58
N GLN A 19 5.61 10.29 7.33
CA GLN A 19 6.62 11.22 6.83
C GLN A 19 7.33 10.59 5.61
N PRO A 20 6.87 10.88 4.38
CA PRO A 20 7.53 10.41 3.17
C PRO A 20 8.87 11.13 2.98
N PHE A 21 9.94 10.36 2.81
CA PHE A 21 11.29 10.90 2.61
C PHE A 21 11.58 11.09 1.11
N TRP A 22 11.08 10.19 0.26
CA TRP A 22 11.35 10.21 -1.18
C TRP A 22 10.23 10.83 -2.01
N PRO A 23 10.54 11.51 -3.13
CA PRO A 23 9.52 12.09 -4.02
C PRO A 23 8.49 11.07 -4.53
N ASP A 24 8.92 9.83 -4.78
CA ASP A 24 8.02 8.79 -5.26
C ASP A 24 7.05 8.31 -4.17
N GLU A 25 7.48 8.27 -2.91
CA GLU A 25 6.59 8.01 -1.77
C GLU A 25 5.53 9.10 -1.65
N GLN A 26 5.92 10.37 -1.77
CA GLN A 26 4.98 11.49 -1.77
C GLN A 26 3.95 11.38 -2.90
N ARG A 27 4.38 10.96 -4.10
CA ARG A 27 3.47 10.72 -5.23
C ARG A 27 2.49 9.59 -4.94
N VAL A 28 2.92 8.50 -4.31
CA VAL A 28 2.02 7.41 -3.90
C VAL A 28 0.99 7.91 -2.90
N LEU A 29 1.44 8.56 -1.82
CA LEU A 29 0.55 9.11 -0.81
C LEU A 29 -0.44 10.11 -1.41
N GLY A 30 0.00 10.99 -2.31
CA GLY A 30 -0.89 11.94 -2.98
C GLY A 30 -2.00 11.26 -3.80
N LYS A 31 -1.70 10.13 -4.45
CA LYS A 31 -2.71 9.35 -5.18
C LYS A 31 -3.68 8.63 -4.24
N LEU A 32 -3.18 8.10 -3.13
CA LEU A 32 -3.99 7.46 -2.09
C LEU A 32 -4.96 8.47 -1.45
N HIS A 33 -4.48 9.65 -1.07
CA HIS A 33 -5.34 10.72 -0.53
C HIS A 33 -6.42 11.15 -1.53
N ARG A 34 -6.07 11.31 -2.81
CA ARG A 34 -7.06 11.65 -3.85
C ARG A 34 -8.13 10.58 -4.02
N ALA A 35 -7.73 9.31 -4.00
CA ALA A 35 -8.65 8.18 -4.09
C ALA A 35 -9.59 8.11 -2.88
N LEU A 36 -9.05 8.34 -1.67
CA LEU A 36 -9.81 8.41 -0.43
C LEU A 36 -10.85 9.54 -0.47
N LEU A 37 -10.44 10.75 -0.86
CA LEU A 37 -11.32 11.91 -0.97
C LEU A 37 -12.42 11.74 -2.04
N ALA A 38 -12.11 11.04 -3.13
CA ALA A 38 -13.05 10.77 -4.21
C ALA A 38 -13.93 9.54 -3.96
N ALA A 39 -13.72 8.80 -2.87
CA ALA A 39 -14.32 7.50 -2.61
C ALA A 39 -14.15 6.52 -3.79
N ASP A 40 -13.00 6.57 -4.46
CA ASP A 40 -12.66 5.78 -5.65
C ASP A 40 -11.43 4.90 -5.41
N THR A 41 -11.16 3.98 -6.34
CA THR A 41 -10.02 3.09 -6.34
C THR A 41 -8.72 3.81 -6.77
N PRO A 42 -7.61 3.65 -6.04
CA PRO A 42 -6.36 4.33 -6.41
C PRO A 42 -5.74 3.73 -7.68
N LYS A 43 -5.30 4.63 -8.55
CA LYS A 43 -4.60 4.32 -9.81
C LYS A 43 -3.09 4.34 -9.63
N LEU A 44 -2.51 3.21 -9.29
CA LEU A 44 -1.07 3.06 -9.08
C LEU A 44 -0.38 2.40 -10.28
N SER A 45 0.91 2.66 -10.44
CA SER A 45 1.78 1.91 -11.35
C SER A 45 2.40 0.71 -10.62
N PRO A 46 2.93 -0.31 -11.33
CA PRO A 46 3.59 -1.45 -10.67
C PRO A 46 4.70 -1.02 -9.72
N LEU A 47 5.49 0.00 -10.08
CA LEU A 47 6.53 0.57 -9.23
C LEU A 47 5.94 1.13 -7.93
N GLN A 48 4.83 1.86 -8.00
CA GLN A 48 4.17 2.42 -6.84
C GLN A 48 3.57 1.36 -5.92
N VAL A 49 3.10 0.24 -6.48
CA VAL A 49 2.66 -0.91 -5.70
C VAL A 49 3.83 -1.53 -4.94
N ARG A 50 5.00 -1.65 -5.57
CA ARG A 50 6.22 -2.14 -4.91
C ARG A 50 6.69 -1.21 -3.78
N ILE A 51 6.52 0.10 -3.93
CA ILE A 51 6.81 1.07 -2.86
C ILE A 51 5.92 0.78 -1.63
N ILE A 52 4.62 0.54 -1.83
CA ILE A 52 3.71 0.20 -0.72
C ILE A 52 4.09 -1.12 -0.08
N LEU A 53 4.45 -2.14 -0.86
CA LEU A 53 4.92 -3.42 -0.33
C LEU A 53 6.16 -3.24 0.57
N ASN A 54 7.11 -2.39 0.15
CA ASN A 54 8.29 -2.09 0.95
C ASN A 54 7.92 -1.46 2.30
N TRP A 55 6.94 -0.54 2.33
CA TRP A 55 6.45 0.01 3.59
C TRP A 55 5.90 -1.06 4.53
N VAL A 56 5.16 -2.04 4.00
CA VAL A 56 4.65 -3.16 4.83
C VAL A 56 5.80 -4.01 5.37
N GLU A 57 6.82 -4.29 4.56
CA GLU A 57 8.01 -5.03 4.99
C GLU A 57 8.80 -4.27 6.05
N GLU A 58 8.93 -2.94 5.94
CA GLU A 58 9.56 -2.09 6.94
C GLU A 58 8.78 -2.08 8.27
N GLU A 59 7.46 -1.93 8.21
CA GLU A 59 6.59 -1.91 9.40
C GLU A 59 6.49 -3.28 10.10
N THR A 60 6.51 -4.38 9.32
CA THR A 60 6.48 -5.75 9.87
C THR A 60 7.87 -6.28 10.25
N GLY A 61 8.94 -5.73 9.66
CA GLY A 61 10.32 -6.05 9.96
C GLY A 61 10.91 -5.28 11.15
N GLY A 62 10.32 -4.15 11.51
CA GLY A 62 10.73 -3.30 12.63
C GLY A 62 10.08 -3.69 13.97
N HIS A 63 10.90 -3.90 14.99
CA HIS A 63 10.58 -4.11 16.43
C HIS A 63 10.12 -5.51 16.88
N TYR A 64 9.52 -6.34 16.02
CA TYR A 64 9.20 -7.73 16.37
C TYR A 64 9.72 -8.67 15.29
N GLY A 65 10.98 -9.08 15.43
CA GLY A 65 11.71 -9.88 14.45
C GLY A 65 10.87 -10.97 13.77
N GLY A 66 10.77 -10.87 12.44
CA GLY A 66 10.23 -11.93 11.58
C GLY A 66 8.77 -12.33 11.85
N GLY A 67 7.95 -11.44 12.42
CA GLY A 67 6.57 -11.75 12.79
C GLY A 67 5.65 -11.80 11.57
N GLN A 68 5.06 -12.96 11.30
CA GLN A 68 3.90 -13.13 10.42
C GLN A 68 2.94 -11.93 10.53
N VAL A 69 2.45 -11.42 9.39
CA VAL A 69 1.38 -10.42 9.31
C VAL A 69 0.22 -10.86 10.23
N ARG A 70 0.12 -10.24 11.41
CA ARG A 70 -0.87 -10.62 12.43
C ARG A 70 -2.20 -9.91 12.24
N ASN A 71 -2.22 -8.78 11.54
CA ASN A 71 -3.46 -8.06 11.26
C ASN A 71 -4.18 -8.64 10.02
N PRO A 72 -5.46 -9.05 10.12
CA PRO A 72 -6.25 -9.45 8.96
C PRO A 72 -6.34 -8.37 7.87
N GLU A 73 -6.32 -7.08 8.23
CA GLU A 73 -6.35 -5.97 7.27
C GLU A 73 -5.06 -5.90 6.45
N GLU A 74 -3.89 -5.99 7.10
CA GLU A 74 -2.59 -6.03 6.43
C GLU A 74 -2.51 -7.21 5.45
N ARG A 75 -3.02 -8.38 5.86
CA ARG A 75 -3.05 -9.57 5.00
C ARG A 75 -3.95 -9.37 3.78
N ALA A 76 -5.09 -8.72 3.95
CA ALA A 76 -5.98 -8.39 2.84
C ALA A 76 -5.33 -7.39 1.86
N ILE A 77 -4.67 -6.35 2.39
CA ILE A 77 -3.95 -5.36 1.59
C ILE A 77 -2.84 -6.05 0.79
N LEU A 78 -1.99 -6.84 1.43
CA LEU A 78 -0.91 -7.59 0.78
C LEU A 78 -1.43 -8.52 -0.33
N GLY A 79 -2.54 -9.22 -0.08
CA GLY A 79 -3.17 -10.07 -1.10
C GLY A 79 -3.55 -9.29 -2.35
N LYS A 80 -4.16 -8.10 -2.19
CA LYS A 80 -4.57 -7.23 -3.30
C LYS A 80 -3.37 -6.65 -4.05
N LEU A 81 -2.33 -6.21 -3.33
CA LEU A 81 -1.11 -5.66 -3.93
C LEU A 81 -0.36 -6.73 -4.74
N ASN A 82 -0.23 -7.95 -4.21
CA ASN A 82 0.42 -9.06 -4.90
C ASN A 82 -0.37 -9.49 -6.15
N ALA A 83 -1.70 -9.60 -6.05
CA ALA A 83 -2.55 -9.91 -7.20
C ALA A 83 -2.39 -8.87 -8.32
N ALA A 84 -2.43 -7.58 -7.97
CA ALA A 84 -2.27 -6.50 -8.95
C ALA A 84 -0.88 -6.48 -9.61
N LEU A 85 0.18 -6.90 -8.91
CA LEU A 85 1.51 -7.07 -9.51
C LEU A 85 1.56 -8.27 -10.44
N ALA A 86 0.93 -9.40 -10.08
CA ALA A 86 0.86 -10.57 -10.93
C ALA A 86 0.12 -10.27 -12.24
N GLU A 87 -0.99 -9.54 -12.18
CA GLU A 87 -1.75 -9.07 -13.35
C GLU A 87 -0.97 -8.09 -14.24
N ALA A 88 0.02 -7.39 -13.69
CA ALA A 88 0.83 -6.45 -14.45
C ALA A 88 2.03 -7.09 -15.16
N GLN A 89 2.34 -8.34 -14.82
CA GLN A 89 3.46 -9.11 -15.37
C GLN A 89 3.02 -10.20 -16.37
N GLY A 90 1.71 -10.49 -16.44
CA GLY A 90 1.09 -11.36 -17.45
C GLY A 90 0.53 -10.56 -18.61
#